data_AF-A0A6G4QYV2-F1
#
_entry.id   AF-A0A6G4QYV2-F1
#
_cell.length_a   1.000
_cell.length_b   1.000
_cell.length_c   1.000
_cell.angle_alpha   90.00
_cell.angle_beta   90.00
_cell.angle_gamma   90.00
#
_symmetry.space_group_name_H-M   'P 1'
#
loop_
_entity.id
_entity.type
_entity.pdbx_description
1 polymer ?
#
loop_
_entity_poly.entity_id
_entity_poly.type
_entity_poly.pdbx_seq_one_letter_code
_entity_poly.pdbx_strand_id
1 'polypeptide(L)'
;MNGLLLFAGDASGRSAQSGNLFDLGLAGWRDVAALGRVAGETRTALRASRQRRDIVDFLGEVVGSALEPRRGGRAGEVGELCAEAQRLIAAWTDLDAVLEGQGLDLQLGMAAFARDLVSYGRDVAPSLYRQLLGGDRAAALDALRLQVRMRADRATALAAAMRGFATRAGAFAAAFAAFERDPAVRISLREAPELCLAYDDEGAAHLEPVKGGAARQFWRLQLDPAVDAHRLRSAADPALHLHISADEKLWTLANASTPFGFPLVSEGPPPRVDRVADLPAGADLFRIPPLQGAALENVAFPGHALDVAEVQAGASLRLWEKTGLPSQQWAFSPAPRTRREIALHDLVAPAAELATTVAGVRGLRGDWNAVLDDLEAGLAVPEAVSPDLEGVIAEWGRMADAAEAALAEFEAEAKAFDTASS
;
A
#
# COMPACT_ATOMS: atom_id res chain seq x y z
N MET A 1 -10.36 9.58 -44.62
CA MET A 1 -11.82 9.77 -44.57
C MET A 1 -12.39 9.80 -43.14
N ASN A 2 -11.60 9.55 -42.09
CA ASN A 2 -12.02 9.66 -40.69
C ASN A 2 -11.23 10.73 -39.90
N GLY A 3 -10.40 11.54 -40.58
CA GLY A 3 -9.29 12.26 -39.93
C GLY A 3 -9.68 13.37 -38.97
N LEU A 4 -10.81 14.05 -39.19
CA LEU A 4 -11.30 15.11 -38.28
C LEU A 4 -12.23 14.59 -37.17
N LEU A 5 -12.85 13.42 -37.36
CA LEU A 5 -13.69 12.76 -36.34
C LEU A 5 -12.88 11.85 -35.41
N LEU A 6 -11.68 11.42 -35.83
CA LEU A 6 -10.68 10.74 -34.99
C LEU A 6 -10.16 11.61 -33.83
N PHE A 7 -10.33 12.93 -33.89
CA PHE A 7 -9.96 13.87 -32.83
C PHE A 7 -10.78 13.74 -31.54
N ALA A 8 -11.96 13.13 -31.62
CA ALA A 8 -12.94 13.13 -30.53
C ALA A 8 -13.17 11.76 -29.89
N GLY A 9 -12.70 10.64 -30.48
CA GLY A 9 -13.15 9.34 -29.97
C GLY A 9 -12.34 8.08 -30.30
N ASP A 10 -11.23 8.14 -31.04
CA ASP A 10 -10.53 6.89 -31.43
C ASP A 10 -8.99 7.02 -31.52
N ALA A 11 -8.43 8.05 -30.89
CA ALA A 11 -6.99 8.27 -30.78
C ALA A 11 -6.35 7.44 -29.65
N SER A 12 -6.68 6.15 -29.55
CA SER A 12 -5.66 5.16 -29.22
C SER A 12 -6.10 3.74 -29.55
N GLY A 13 -5.37 3.09 -30.46
CA GLY A 13 -5.32 1.62 -30.53
C GLY A 13 -4.68 0.98 -29.29
N ARG A 14 -4.68 1.65 -28.13
CA ARG A 14 -4.15 1.17 -26.84
C ARG A 14 -5.12 1.36 -25.66
N SER A 15 -6.26 2.03 -25.81
CA SER A 15 -7.17 2.40 -24.72
C SER A 15 -8.58 1.84 -24.85
N ALA A 16 -8.71 0.54 -25.10
CA ALA A 16 -9.96 -0.14 -24.78
C ALA A 16 -10.34 -0.06 -23.28
N GLN A 17 -9.50 0.53 -22.42
CA GLN A 17 -9.72 0.67 -20.97
C GLN A 17 -9.53 2.08 -20.38
N SER A 18 -9.02 3.08 -21.12
CA SER A 18 -8.92 4.46 -20.60
C SER A 18 -9.72 5.41 -21.46
N GLY A 19 -10.59 6.19 -20.80
CA GLY A 19 -11.43 7.20 -21.41
C GLY A 19 -10.65 8.34 -22.05
N ASN A 20 -11.38 9.42 -22.35
CA ASN A 20 -11.11 10.50 -23.28
C ASN A 20 -9.68 11.12 -23.17
N LEU A 21 -9.22 11.83 -24.21
CA LEU A 21 -7.87 12.45 -24.29
C LEU A 21 -7.47 13.28 -23.04
N PHE A 22 -8.44 13.82 -22.31
CA PHE A 22 -8.26 14.58 -21.06
C PHE A 22 -8.24 13.72 -19.78
N ASP A 23 -8.84 12.51 -19.80
CA ASP A 23 -8.78 11.55 -18.69
C ASP A 23 -7.34 11.08 -18.45
N LEU A 24 -6.52 11.01 -19.51
CA LEU A 24 -5.10 10.66 -19.46
C LEU A 24 -4.20 11.73 -18.81
N GLY A 25 -4.70 12.96 -18.59
CA GLY A 25 -3.96 14.04 -17.94
C GLY A 25 -4.48 14.40 -16.56
N LEU A 26 -5.78 14.69 -16.43
CA LEU A 26 -6.31 15.45 -15.30
C LEU A 26 -6.64 14.64 -14.05
N ALA A 27 -7.04 13.37 -14.21
CA ALA A 27 -7.13 12.45 -13.09
C ALA A 27 -5.75 12.21 -12.45
N GLY A 28 -4.70 12.06 -13.28
CA GLY A 28 -3.33 11.97 -12.81
C GLY A 28 -2.84 13.23 -12.09
N TRP A 29 -3.32 14.42 -12.50
CA TRP A 29 -2.98 15.68 -11.83
C TRP A 29 -3.58 15.80 -10.42
N ARG A 30 -4.84 15.36 -10.23
CA ARG A 30 -5.44 15.24 -8.90
C ARG A 30 -4.61 14.33 -8.00
N ASP A 31 -4.25 13.14 -8.49
CA ASP A 31 -3.52 12.17 -7.69
C ASP A 31 -2.11 12.65 -7.29
N VAL A 32 -1.49 13.56 -8.07
CA VAL A 32 -0.25 14.25 -7.70
C VAL A 32 -0.46 15.26 -6.55
N ALA A 33 -1.53 16.06 -6.55
CA ALA A 33 -1.84 16.98 -5.45
C ALA A 33 -2.22 16.21 -4.18
N ALA A 34 -3.06 15.20 -4.31
CA ALA A 34 -3.40 14.27 -3.24
C ALA A 34 -2.13 13.61 -2.67
N LEU A 35 -1.18 13.19 -3.51
CA LEU A 35 0.10 12.63 -3.06
C LEU A 35 0.89 13.64 -2.24
N GLY A 36 0.96 14.91 -2.66
CA GLY A 36 1.62 15.98 -1.90
C GLY A 36 1.01 16.14 -0.51
N ARG A 37 -0.33 16.23 -0.43
CA ARG A 37 -1.07 16.33 0.84
C ARG A 37 -0.84 15.13 1.75
N VAL A 38 -1.09 13.92 1.25
CA VAL A 38 -0.90 12.69 2.02
C VAL A 38 0.56 12.57 2.46
N ALA A 39 1.53 12.98 1.62
CA ALA A 39 2.93 13.02 2.01
C ALA A 39 3.21 14.01 3.15
N GLY A 40 2.62 15.20 3.13
CA GLY A 40 2.73 16.16 4.23
C GLY A 40 2.11 15.65 5.55
N GLU A 41 0.94 15.02 5.48
CA GLU A 41 0.26 14.40 6.63
C GLU A 41 1.08 13.23 7.21
N THR A 42 1.51 12.31 6.34
CA THR A 42 2.37 11.17 6.69
C THR A 42 3.70 11.64 7.27
N ARG A 43 4.33 12.69 6.71
CA ARG A 43 5.55 13.30 7.25
C ARG A 43 5.33 13.84 8.65
N THR A 44 4.24 14.57 8.88
CA THR A 44 3.89 15.12 10.20
C THR A 44 3.68 13.99 11.21
N ALA A 45 2.97 12.93 10.83
CA ALA A 45 2.77 11.75 11.67
C ALA A 45 4.08 10.98 11.94
N LEU A 46 4.98 10.86 10.95
CA LEU A 46 6.31 10.29 11.12
C LEU A 46 7.20 11.13 12.04
N ARG A 47 7.18 12.46 11.90
CA ARG A 47 7.91 13.38 12.79
C ARG A 47 7.36 13.29 14.22
N ALA A 48 6.03 13.30 14.38
CA ALA A 48 5.37 13.16 15.68
C ALA A 48 5.70 11.81 16.35
N SER A 49 5.66 10.70 15.61
CA SER A 49 6.02 9.38 16.15
C SER A 49 7.50 9.25 16.51
N ARG A 50 8.40 9.96 15.82
CA ARG A 50 9.83 10.06 16.17
C ARG A 50 10.09 10.98 17.37
N GLN A 51 9.24 11.99 17.61
CA GLN A 51 9.39 12.99 18.67
C GLN A 51 8.61 12.65 19.96
N ARG A 52 7.71 11.66 19.92
CA ARG A 52 7.03 11.10 21.09
C ARG A 52 8.04 10.59 22.13
N ARG A 53 8.30 11.40 23.16
CA ARG A 53 9.15 11.12 24.34
C ARG A 53 8.57 10.09 25.30
N ASP A 54 7.37 9.62 25.06
CA ASP A 54 6.74 8.43 25.64
C ASP A 54 7.47 7.12 25.30
N ILE A 55 8.46 7.17 24.38
CA ILE A 55 9.44 6.11 24.09
C ILE A 55 10.78 6.33 24.83
N VAL A 56 11.04 7.56 25.33
CA VAL A 56 12.27 7.93 26.06
C VAL A 56 12.12 7.73 27.58
N ASP A 57 10.93 7.92 28.15
CA ASP A 57 10.65 7.60 29.57
C ASP A 57 10.68 6.09 29.87
N PHE A 58 10.63 5.27 28.82
CA PHE A 58 10.75 3.82 28.90
C PHE A 58 12.14 3.32 29.34
N LEU A 59 13.18 4.14 29.18
CA LEU A 59 14.57 3.75 29.43
C LEU A 59 15.11 4.25 30.79
N GLY A 60 14.25 4.81 31.65
CA GLY A 60 14.63 5.32 32.97
C GLY A 60 14.49 4.34 34.16
N GLU A 61 13.78 3.22 34.02
CA GLU A 61 13.31 2.45 35.20
C GLU A 61 13.85 1.02 35.39
N VAL A 62 14.69 0.44 34.51
CA VAL A 62 15.03 -1.00 34.59
C VAL A 62 16.50 -1.29 34.92
N VAL A 63 17.19 -0.44 35.69
CA VAL A 63 18.38 -0.88 36.44
C VAL A 63 18.35 -0.34 37.87
N GLY A 64 17.70 -1.12 38.71
CA GLY A 64 17.65 -1.00 40.17
C GLY A 64 16.31 -1.58 40.62
N SER A 65 16.17 -2.85 40.98
CA SER A 65 17.13 -3.76 41.59
C SER A 65 16.50 -5.15 41.64
N ALA A 66 17.34 -6.18 41.54
CA ALA A 66 16.98 -7.54 41.92
C ALA A 66 16.49 -7.57 43.38
N LEU A 67 15.54 -8.48 43.65
CA LEU A 67 14.80 -8.79 44.90
C LEU A 67 13.35 -8.28 44.86
N GLU A 68 12.43 -9.20 44.47
CA GLU A 68 10.97 -9.12 44.20
C GLU A 68 10.10 -8.21 45.13
N PRO A 69 8.79 -7.89 44.86
CA PRO A 69 7.84 -8.29 43.79
C PRO A 69 7.00 -7.11 43.16
N ARG A 70 6.15 -7.41 42.15
CA ARG A 70 4.96 -6.64 41.67
C ARG A 70 5.06 -5.10 41.58
N ARG A 71 5.26 -4.58 40.36
CA ARG A 71 4.42 -3.55 39.66
C ARG A 71 5.04 -3.24 38.31
N GLY A 72 4.18 -2.95 37.33
CA GLY A 72 4.47 -3.04 35.91
C GLY A 72 5.57 -2.10 35.41
N GLY A 73 6.47 -2.66 34.61
CA GLY A 73 7.38 -1.96 33.71
C GLY A 73 7.65 -2.91 32.55
N ARG A 74 7.01 -2.67 31.40
CA ARG A 74 7.19 -3.46 30.17
C ARG A 74 8.62 -3.22 29.65
N ALA A 75 9.19 -4.19 28.92
CA ALA A 75 10.46 -4.10 28.17
C ALA A 75 10.19 -3.88 26.68
N GLY A 76 10.97 -3.03 26.03
CA GLY A 76 10.58 -2.27 24.84
C GLY A 76 11.44 -2.66 23.65
N GLU A 77 10.79 -2.87 22.52
CA GLU A 77 11.40 -3.28 21.25
C GLU A 77 12.28 -2.16 20.68
N VAL A 78 13.55 -2.13 21.09
CA VAL A 78 14.61 -1.34 20.42
C VAL A 78 15.38 -2.28 19.49
N GLY A 79 14.75 -2.70 18.39
CA GLY A 79 15.41 -3.39 17.29
C GLY A 79 15.65 -2.43 16.11
N GLU A 80 16.77 -2.59 15.40
CA GLU A 80 16.96 -1.93 14.10
C GLU A 80 15.88 -2.40 13.11
N LEU A 81 15.33 -1.48 12.33
CA LEU A 81 14.38 -1.79 11.26
C LEU A 81 15.02 -2.76 10.25
N CYS A 82 14.24 -3.67 9.67
CA CYS A 82 14.73 -4.53 8.60
C CYS A 82 15.21 -3.73 7.38
N ALA A 83 16.03 -4.37 6.53
CA ALA A 83 16.59 -3.73 5.35
C ALA A 83 15.51 -3.19 4.39
N GLU A 84 14.38 -3.88 4.26
CA GLU A 84 13.24 -3.43 3.45
C GLU A 84 12.64 -2.13 4.01
N ALA A 85 12.40 -2.06 5.32
CA ALA A 85 11.89 -0.87 5.98
C ALA A 85 12.88 0.31 5.91
N GLN A 86 14.18 0.04 6.01
CA GLN A 86 15.22 1.06 5.81
C GLN A 86 15.20 1.62 4.37
N ARG A 87 15.10 0.75 3.36
CA ARG A 87 14.97 1.16 1.95
C ARG A 87 13.71 1.98 1.71
N LEU A 88 12.59 1.59 2.30
CA LEU A 88 11.32 2.33 2.23
C LEU A 88 11.46 3.75 2.82
N ILE A 89 12.08 3.88 4.00
CA ILE A 89 12.30 5.19 4.64
C ILE A 89 13.25 6.07 3.81
N ALA A 90 14.29 5.49 3.20
CA ALA A 90 15.19 6.22 2.34
C ALA A 90 14.47 6.75 1.10
N ALA A 91 13.72 5.88 0.40
CA ALA A 91 12.93 6.27 -0.77
C ALA A 91 11.84 7.31 -0.43
N TRP A 92 11.22 7.18 0.75
CA TRP A 92 10.31 8.20 1.28
C TRP A 92 11.01 9.53 1.45
N THR A 93 12.17 9.55 2.10
CA THR A 93 12.94 10.77 2.39
C THR A 93 13.38 11.47 1.10
N ASP A 94 13.75 10.71 0.07
CA ASP A 94 14.08 11.26 -1.24
C ASP A 94 12.87 11.88 -1.95
N LEU A 95 11.69 11.24 -1.86
CA LEU A 95 10.43 11.79 -2.37
C LEU A 95 10.03 13.06 -1.61
N ASP A 96 10.18 13.03 -0.29
CA ASP A 96 9.87 14.10 0.64
C ASP A 96 10.67 15.38 0.34
N ALA A 97 11.98 15.23 0.13
CA ALA A 97 12.88 16.33 -0.19
C ALA A 97 12.53 17.02 -1.51
N VAL A 98 12.02 16.28 -2.50
CA VAL A 98 11.55 16.87 -3.76
C VAL A 98 10.23 17.61 -3.58
N LEU A 99 9.31 17.07 -2.79
CA LEU A 99 8.07 17.76 -2.46
C LEU A 99 8.33 19.06 -1.70
N GLU A 100 9.27 19.09 -0.75
CA GLU A 100 9.66 20.32 -0.04
C GLU A 100 10.36 21.32 -0.97
N GLY A 101 11.26 20.88 -1.85
CA GLY A 101 12.06 21.79 -2.69
C GLY A 101 11.39 22.26 -3.99
N GLN A 102 10.48 21.46 -4.56
CA GLN A 102 9.91 21.69 -5.89
C GLN A 102 8.38 21.54 -5.93
N GLY A 103 7.72 21.19 -4.82
CA GLY A 103 6.29 20.88 -4.80
C GLY A 103 5.41 22.03 -5.26
N LEU A 104 5.66 23.24 -4.78
CA LEU A 104 4.89 24.43 -5.14
C LEU A 104 5.04 24.81 -6.62
N ASP A 105 6.27 24.84 -7.13
CA ASP A 105 6.54 25.15 -8.55
C ASP A 105 5.93 24.11 -9.48
N LEU A 106 5.97 22.84 -9.08
CA LEU A 106 5.32 21.74 -9.79
C LEU A 106 3.80 21.95 -9.83
N GLN A 107 3.18 22.23 -8.68
CA GLN A 107 1.74 22.46 -8.56
C GLN A 107 1.28 23.68 -9.37
N LEU A 108 2.01 24.78 -9.31
CA LEU A 108 1.72 25.99 -10.08
C LEU A 108 1.86 25.76 -11.59
N GLY A 109 2.90 25.06 -12.02
CA GLY A 109 3.10 24.68 -13.42
C GLY A 109 2.00 23.77 -13.96
N MET A 110 1.52 22.84 -13.13
CA MET A 110 0.41 21.94 -13.43
C MET A 110 -0.92 22.70 -13.57
N ALA A 111 -1.25 23.58 -12.62
CA ALA A 111 -2.44 24.42 -12.70
C ALA A 111 -2.44 25.32 -13.93
N ALA A 112 -1.29 25.94 -14.24
CA ALA A 112 -1.15 26.80 -15.40
C ALA A 112 -1.39 26.04 -16.72
N PHE A 113 -0.84 24.83 -16.85
CA PHE A 113 -1.04 24.00 -18.03
C PHE A 113 -2.49 23.51 -18.15
N ALA A 114 -3.12 23.08 -17.06
CA ALA A 114 -4.53 22.69 -17.04
C ALA A 114 -5.46 23.84 -17.45
N ARG A 115 -5.21 25.07 -16.96
CA ARG A 115 -5.98 26.26 -17.39
C ARG A 115 -5.81 26.57 -18.88
N ASP A 116 -4.60 26.41 -19.42
CA ASP A 116 -4.34 26.59 -20.87
C ASP A 116 -5.09 25.54 -21.73
N LEU A 117 -5.23 24.32 -21.22
CA LEU A 117 -6.01 23.26 -21.86
C LEU A 117 -7.52 23.58 -21.86
N VAL A 118 -8.07 24.02 -20.72
CA VAL A 118 -9.48 24.44 -20.61
C VAL A 118 -9.77 25.61 -21.56
N SER A 119 -8.91 26.63 -21.56
CA SER A 119 -9.05 27.79 -22.47
C SER A 119 -8.98 27.39 -23.94
N TYR A 120 -8.13 26.40 -24.28
CA TYR A 120 -8.07 25.90 -25.64
C TYR A 120 -9.37 25.24 -26.10
N GLY A 121 -9.92 24.34 -25.28
CA GLY A 121 -11.15 23.63 -25.60
C GLY A 121 -12.38 24.53 -25.69
N ARG A 122 -12.46 25.58 -24.84
CA ARG A 122 -13.61 26.51 -24.82
C ARG A 122 -13.53 27.61 -25.86
N ASP A 123 -12.36 28.22 -26.03
CA ASP A 123 -12.26 29.49 -26.72
C ASP A 123 -11.52 29.35 -28.06
N VAL A 124 -10.34 28.73 -28.02
CA VAL A 124 -9.40 28.74 -29.14
C VAL A 124 -9.82 27.76 -30.23
N ALA A 125 -10.05 26.48 -29.88
CA ALA A 125 -10.42 25.47 -30.86
C ALA A 125 -11.78 25.80 -31.53
N PRO A 126 -12.86 26.14 -30.79
CA PRO A 126 -14.13 26.48 -31.43
C PRO A 126 -14.05 27.71 -32.34
N SER A 127 -13.27 28.74 -31.97
CA SER A 127 -13.08 29.93 -32.81
C SER A 127 -12.38 29.58 -34.14
N LEU A 128 -11.31 28.79 -34.08
CA LEU A 128 -10.55 28.37 -35.26
C LEU A 128 -11.36 27.42 -36.16
N TYR A 129 -12.15 26.51 -35.57
CA TYR A 129 -13.08 25.65 -36.32
C TYR A 129 -14.20 26.45 -37.01
N ARG A 130 -14.70 27.52 -36.39
CA ARG A 130 -15.65 28.43 -37.06
C ARG A 130 -14.99 29.24 -38.19
N GLN A 131 -13.72 29.62 -38.06
CA GLN A 131 -12.97 30.29 -39.14
C GLN A 131 -12.72 29.37 -40.33
N LEU A 132 -12.49 28.08 -40.09
CA LEU A 132 -12.43 27.05 -41.14
C LEU A 132 -13.73 26.97 -41.96
N LEU A 133 -14.89 27.19 -41.33
CA LEU A 133 -16.20 27.25 -41.98
C LEU A 133 -16.45 28.58 -42.72
N GLY A 134 -15.79 29.66 -42.31
CA GLY A 134 -16.00 31.02 -42.82
C GLY A 134 -15.28 31.38 -44.12
N GLY A 135 -14.45 30.48 -44.66
CA GLY A 135 -13.80 30.64 -45.97
C GLY A 135 -12.32 31.02 -45.94
N ASP A 136 -11.74 31.38 -44.79
CA ASP A 136 -10.29 31.62 -44.65
C ASP A 136 -9.54 30.37 -44.16
N ARG A 137 -9.62 29.32 -44.99
CA ARG A 137 -9.27 27.96 -44.59
C ARG A 137 -7.77 27.78 -44.34
N ALA A 138 -6.92 28.40 -45.15
CA ALA A 138 -5.47 28.26 -45.06
C ALA A 138 -4.90 28.95 -43.81
N ALA A 139 -5.32 30.18 -43.52
CA ALA A 139 -4.88 30.89 -42.33
C ALA A 139 -5.39 30.23 -41.03
N ALA A 140 -6.63 29.74 -41.04
CA ALA A 140 -7.19 29.01 -39.90
C ALA A 140 -6.46 27.69 -39.62
N LEU A 141 -6.06 26.95 -40.68
CA LEU A 141 -5.24 25.74 -40.58
C LEU A 141 -3.87 26.00 -39.97
N ASP A 142 -3.17 27.03 -40.43
CA ASP A 142 -1.84 27.37 -39.91
C ASP A 142 -1.91 27.91 -38.47
N ALA A 143 -2.97 28.66 -38.13
CA ALA A 143 -3.22 29.08 -36.76
C ALA A 143 -3.50 27.89 -35.83
N LEU A 144 -4.25 26.89 -36.28
CA LEU A 144 -4.52 25.68 -35.50
C LEU A 144 -3.24 24.87 -35.27
N ARG A 145 -2.40 24.70 -36.29
CA ARG A 145 -1.08 24.07 -36.17
C ARG A 145 -0.19 24.76 -35.14
N LEU A 146 -0.12 26.09 -35.19
CA LEU A 146 0.69 26.86 -34.26
C LEU A 146 0.20 26.69 -32.81
N GLN A 147 -1.11 26.78 -32.59
CA GLN A 147 -1.72 26.65 -31.27
C GLN A 147 -1.53 25.26 -30.65
N VAL A 148 -1.57 24.20 -31.47
CA VAL A 148 -1.31 22.83 -31.03
C VAL A 148 0.17 22.65 -30.67
N ARG A 149 1.10 23.10 -31.53
CA ARG A 149 2.55 23.01 -31.27
C ARG A 149 2.97 23.70 -30.00
N MET A 150 2.48 24.93 -29.77
CA MET A 150 2.75 25.66 -28.54
C MET A 150 2.34 24.89 -27.27
N ARG A 151 1.26 24.11 -27.34
CA ARG A 151 0.77 23.29 -26.22
C ARG A 151 1.56 22.01 -26.05
N ALA A 152 1.95 21.35 -27.15
CA ALA A 152 2.85 20.20 -27.11
C ALA A 152 4.22 20.57 -26.52
N ASP A 153 4.76 21.74 -26.85
CA ASP A 153 6.00 22.27 -26.27
C ASP A 153 5.86 22.53 -24.76
N ARG A 154 4.74 23.14 -24.34
CA ARG A 154 4.42 23.35 -22.91
C ARG A 154 4.24 22.04 -22.16
N ALA A 155 3.56 21.06 -22.74
CA ALA A 155 3.40 19.71 -22.17
C ALA A 155 4.76 19.02 -22.00
N THR A 156 5.63 19.14 -23.01
CA THR A 156 7.00 18.59 -22.97
C THR A 156 7.84 19.23 -21.88
N ALA A 157 7.76 20.55 -21.72
CA ALA A 157 8.47 21.27 -20.65
C ALA A 157 7.98 20.85 -19.26
N LEU A 158 6.66 20.75 -19.06
CA LEU A 158 6.07 20.30 -17.80
C LEU A 158 6.47 18.85 -17.48
N ALA A 159 6.38 17.94 -18.46
CA ALA A 159 6.81 16.55 -18.29
C ALA A 159 8.31 16.43 -17.95
N ALA A 160 9.16 17.32 -18.50
CA ALA A 160 10.57 17.38 -18.14
C ALA A 160 10.76 17.82 -16.68
N ALA A 161 10.02 18.83 -16.22
CA ALA A 161 10.04 19.30 -14.84
C ALA A 161 9.57 18.22 -13.85
N MET A 162 8.54 17.45 -14.20
CA MET A 162 8.01 16.38 -13.35
C MET A 162 8.86 15.11 -13.29
N ARG A 163 9.80 14.92 -14.22
CA ARG A 163 10.54 13.66 -14.35
C ARG A 163 11.25 13.26 -13.05
N GLY A 164 11.85 14.24 -12.37
CA GLY A 164 12.55 14.03 -11.10
C GLY A 164 11.61 13.57 -9.98
N PHE A 165 10.39 14.10 -9.95
CA PHE A 165 9.35 13.74 -9.01
C PHE A 165 8.78 12.35 -9.30
N ALA A 166 8.32 12.11 -10.54
CA ALA A 166 7.76 10.81 -10.96
C ALA A 166 8.76 9.65 -10.78
N THR A 167 10.06 9.92 -10.93
CA THR A 167 11.11 8.93 -10.69
C THR A 167 11.22 8.51 -9.22
N ARG A 168 11.14 9.48 -8.30
CA ARG A 168 11.21 9.19 -6.87
C ARG A 168 9.91 8.60 -6.36
N ALA A 169 8.76 9.04 -6.88
CA ALA A 169 7.47 8.41 -6.62
C ALA A 169 7.50 6.92 -7.03
N GLY A 170 8.02 6.60 -8.22
CA GLY A 170 8.19 5.22 -8.66
C GLY A 170 9.17 4.41 -7.81
N ALA A 171 10.28 5.00 -7.37
CA ALA A 171 11.22 4.34 -6.47
C ALA A 171 10.60 4.04 -5.09
N PHE A 172 9.82 4.98 -4.55
CA PHE A 172 9.08 4.81 -3.31
C PHE A 172 7.99 3.74 -3.44
N ALA A 173 7.19 3.77 -4.50
CA ALA A 173 6.19 2.74 -4.79
C ALA A 173 6.81 1.34 -4.90
N ALA A 174 7.95 1.22 -5.59
CA ALA A 174 8.68 -0.04 -5.69
C ALA A 174 9.23 -0.52 -4.34
N ALA A 175 9.76 0.40 -3.52
CA ALA A 175 10.23 0.07 -2.17
C ALA A 175 9.08 -0.38 -1.25
N PHE A 176 7.91 0.25 -1.36
CA PHE A 176 6.70 -0.13 -0.63
C PHE A 176 6.19 -1.51 -1.06
N ALA A 177 6.10 -1.77 -2.37
CA ALA A 177 5.70 -3.08 -2.89
C ALA A 177 6.61 -4.22 -2.44
N ALA A 178 7.90 -3.95 -2.22
CA ALA A 178 8.85 -4.91 -1.66
C ALA A 178 8.75 -5.05 -0.13
N PHE A 179 8.13 -4.09 0.56
CA PHE A 179 7.94 -4.10 2.01
C PHE A 179 6.57 -4.66 2.37
N GLU A 180 6.42 -5.98 2.33
CA GLU A 180 5.17 -6.63 2.70
C GLU A 180 4.86 -6.45 4.21
N ARG A 181 3.60 -6.05 4.49
CA ARG A 181 3.06 -5.86 5.86
C ARG A 181 3.14 -7.11 6.71
N ASP A 182 2.63 -8.22 6.20
CA ASP A 182 2.53 -9.51 6.88
C ASP A 182 3.15 -10.58 5.96
N PRO A 183 4.50 -10.63 5.87
CA PRO A 183 5.18 -11.56 4.98
C PRO A 183 4.88 -13.00 5.37
N ALA A 184 4.84 -13.90 4.39
CA ALA A 184 4.72 -15.32 4.66
C ALA A 184 5.97 -15.82 5.41
N VAL A 185 5.78 -16.28 6.64
CA VAL A 185 6.83 -16.82 7.51
C VAL A 185 6.69 -18.33 7.65
N ARG A 186 7.83 -18.99 7.77
CA ARG A 186 7.90 -20.36 8.28
C ARG A 186 8.17 -20.33 9.77
N ILE A 187 7.40 -21.10 10.53
CA ILE A 187 7.51 -21.20 11.99
C ILE A 187 8.14 -22.57 12.29
N SER A 188 9.41 -22.57 12.67
CA SER A 188 10.23 -23.79 12.87
C SER A 188 10.54 -23.98 14.34
N LEU A 189 10.76 -25.22 14.78
CA LEU A 189 11.28 -25.46 16.12
C LEU A 189 12.71 -24.94 16.22
N ARG A 190 13.06 -24.34 17.36
CA ARG A 190 14.39 -23.74 17.54
C ARG A 190 15.50 -24.78 17.59
N GLU A 191 15.28 -25.88 18.32
CA GLU A 191 16.27 -26.96 18.46
C GLU A 191 16.27 -27.95 17.31
N ALA A 192 15.21 -27.94 16.48
CA ALA A 192 15.08 -28.76 15.27
C ALA A 192 14.59 -27.88 14.11
N PRO A 193 15.46 -26.98 13.57
CA PRO A 193 15.08 -26.02 12.54
C PRO A 193 14.66 -26.66 11.21
N GLU A 194 14.96 -27.95 11.02
CA GLU A 194 14.48 -28.79 9.93
C GLU A 194 13.01 -29.22 10.08
N LEU A 195 12.37 -28.96 11.23
CA LEU A 195 10.95 -29.23 11.48
C LEU A 195 10.18 -27.93 11.65
N CYS A 196 9.04 -27.80 10.96
CA CYS A 196 8.20 -26.63 11.01
C CYS A 196 6.72 -26.94 11.22
N LEU A 197 5.99 -25.95 11.70
CA LEU A 197 4.54 -25.96 11.82
C LEU A 197 3.89 -26.09 10.43
N ALA A 198 3.11 -27.16 10.27
CA ALA A 198 2.30 -27.45 9.09
C ALA A 198 0.90 -27.92 9.50
N TYR A 199 0.06 -28.20 8.51
CA TYR A 199 -1.26 -28.78 8.70
C TYR A 199 -1.61 -29.77 7.59
N ASP A 200 -2.40 -30.79 7.93
CA ASP A 200 -2.83 -31.86 7.01
C ASP A 200 -4.17 -31.52 6.32
N ASP A 201 -4.71 -32.48 5.58
CA ASP A 201 -5.98 -32.32 4.85
C ASP A 201 -7.18 -32.20 5.81
N GLU A 202 -7.05 -32.75 7.02
CA GLU A 202 -8.04 -32.75 8.09
C GLU A 202 -7.93 -31.51 9.00
N GLY A 203 -6.98 -30.61 8.74
CA GLY A 203 -6.77 -29.40 9.53
C GLY A 203 -6.10 -29.65 10.89
N ALA A 204 -5.44 -30.79 11.10
CA ALA A 204 -4.64 -31.02 12.29
C ALA A 204 -3.26 -30.35 12.14
N ALA A 205 -2.89 -29.52 13.13
CA ALA A 205 -1.58 -28.91 13.19
C ALA A 205 -0.52 -29.95 13.62
N HIS A 206 0.56 -30.07 12.87
CA HIS A 206 1.64 -31.03 13.12
C HIS A 206 3.02 -30.48 12.72
N LEU A 207 4.10 -31.16 13.12
CA LEU A 207 5.45 -30.90 12.64
C LEU A 207 5.71 -31.59 11.31
N GLU A 208 6.18 -30.85 10.32
CA GLU A 208 6.63 -31.41 9.05
C GLU A 208 8.09 -31.01 8.77
N PRO A 209 8.90 -31.87 8.13
CA PRO A 209 10.18 -31.46 7.58
C PRO A 209 10.07 -30.27 6.65
N VAL A 210 10.99 -29.32 6.79
CA VAL A 210 11.09 -28.15 5.93
C VAL A 210 11.33 -28.60 4.49
N LYS A 211 10.31 -28.43 3.65
CA LYS A 211 10.39 -28.72 2.21
C LYS A 211 10.21 -27.42 1.43
N GLY A 212 11.05 -27.21 0.43
CA GLY A 212 10.88 -26.07 -0.47
C GLY A 212 9.52 -26.12 -1.17
N GLY A 213 8.71 -25.08 -1.02
CA GLY A 213 7.45 -24.91 -1.77
C GLY A 213 6.20 -25.60 -1.20
N ALA A 214 6.26 -26.21 -0.01
CA ALA A 214 5.06 -26.74 0.64
C ALA A 214 4.21 -25.59 1.20
N ALA A 215 3.16 -25.19 0.46
CA ALA A 215 2.34 -24.02 0.77
C ALA A 215 1.74 -24.04 2.19
N ARG A 216 1.46 -25.24 2.74
CA ARG A 216 0.92 -25.47 4.09
C ARG A 216 1.90 -25.22 5.24
N GLN A 217 3.17 -24.99 4.93
CA GLN A 217 4.22 -24.68 5.92
C GLN A 217 4.39 -23.17 6.15
N PHE A 218 3.66 -22.34 5.40
CA PHE A 218 3.81 -20.89 5.42
C PHE A 218 2.59 -20.21 6.06
N TRP A 219 2.89 -19.25 6.92
CA TRP A 219 1.92 -18.57 7.77
C TRP A 219 2.06 -17.06 7.62
N ARG A 220 0.94 -16.33 7.65
CA ARG A 220 0.91 -14.87 7.73
C ARG A 220 0.46 -14.49 9.14
N LEU A 221 1.26 -13.67 9.81
CA LEU A 221 1.03 -13.25 11.19
C LEU A 221 0.29 -11.92 11.21
N GLN A 222 -1.03 -11.95 11.38
CA GLN A 222 -1.84 -10.74 11.39
C GLN A 222 -1.99 -10.20 12.80
N LEU A 223 -1.35 -9.06 13.10
CA LEU A 223 -1.45 -8.38 14.39
C LEU A 223 -2.87 -7.83 14.64
N ASP A 224 -3.44 -8.17 15.79
CA ASP A 224 -4.61 -7.54 16.38
C ASP A 224 -4.16 -6.50 17.42
N PRO A 225 -4.26 -5.19 17.11
CA PRO A 225 -3.70 -4.14 17.96
C PRO A 225 -4.45 -3.97 19.28
N ALA A 226 -5.69 -4.44 19.39
CA ALA A 226 -6.50 -4.27 20.60
C ALA A 226 -6.04 -5.19 21.74
N VAL A 227 -5.62 -6.40 21.39
CA VAL A 227 -5.20 -7.46 22.33
C VAL A 227 -3.71 -7.75 22.29
N ASP A 228 -2.99 -7.12 21.36
CA ASP A 228 -1.54 -7.26 21.21
C ASP A 228 -1.11 -8.72 20.97
N ALA A 229 -1.81 -9.36 20.03
CA ALA A 229 -1.64 -10.76 19.67
C ALA A 229 -1.81 -10.95 18.16
N HIS A 230 -1.36 -12.09 17.64
CA HIS A 230 -1.37 -12.37 16.21
C HIS A 230 -2.34 -13.51 15.89
N ARG A 231 -3.07 -13.37 14.79
CA ARG A 231 -3.74 -14.49 14.12
C ARG A 231 -2.74 -15.15 13.18
N LEU A 232 -2.58 -16.46 13.28
CA LEU A 232 -1.73 -17.25 12.39
C LEU A 232 -2.58 -17.78 11.24
N ARG A 233 -2.54 -17.09 10.09
CA ARG A 233 -3.31 -17.46 8.89
C ARG A 233 -2.45 -18.28 7.94
N SER A 234 -3.04 -19.27 7.28
CA SER A 234 -2.32 -19.98 6.22
C SER A 234 -2.02 -19.03 5.07
N ALA A 235 -0.77 -19.06 4.58
CA ALA A 235 -0.38 -18.30 3.39
C ALA A 235 -0.95 -18.91 2.10
N ALA A 236 -1.32 -20.21 2.12
CA ALA A 236 -1.90 -20.92 0.99
C ALA A 236 -3.41 -20.67 0.83
N ASP A 237 -4.13 -20.62 1.96
CA ASP A 237 -5.56 -20.30 2.00
C ASP A 237 -5.83 -19.32 3.15
N PRO A 238 -6.04 -18.02 2.85
CA PRO A 238 -6.30 -17.01 3.87
C PRO A 238 -7.56 -17.26 4.72
N ALA A 239 -8.46 -18.15 4.29
CA ALA A 239 -9.62 -18.52 5.08
C ALA A 239 -9.29 -19.45 6.26
N LEU A 240 -8.12 -20.11 6.26
CA LEU A 240 -7.70 -21.05 7.29
C LEU A 240 -6.79 -20.39 8.33
N HIS A 241 -7.10 -20.61 9.61
CA HIS A 241 -6.41 -20.00 10.75
C HIS A 241 -6.07 -21.08 11.77
N LEU A 242 -4.88 -21.00 12.36
CA LEU A 242 -4.56 -21.77 13.55
C LEU A 242 -5.43 -21.26 14.71
N HIS A 243 -6.12 -22.17 15.37
CA HIS A 243 -6.91 -21.87 16.56
C HIS A 243 -6.95 -23.08 17.51
N ILE A 244 -7.42 -22.85 18.73
CA ILE A 244 -7.65 -23.92 19.70
C ILE A 244 -9.09 -24.41 19.59
N SER A 245 -9.29 -25.72 19.48
CA SER A 245 -10.64 -26.30 19.30
C SER A 245 -11.59 -25.95 20.46
N ALA A 246 -12.88 -25.79 20.15
CA ALA A 246 -13.93 -25.46 21.12
C ALA A 246 -14.44 -26.67 21.93
N ASP A 247 -13.54 -27.50 22.47
CA ASP A 247 -13.94 -28.56 23.42
C ASP A 247 -14.34 -27.93 24.76
N GLU A 248 -15.65 -27.80 25.01
CA GLU A 248 -16.22 -27.14 26.20
C GLU A 248 -15.67 -27.70 27.53
N LYS A 249 -15.39 -29.01 27.61
CA LYS A 249 -14.89 -29.64 28.84
C LYS A 249 -13.46 -29.25 29.10
N LEU A 250 -12.59 -29.40 28.10
CA LEU A 250 -11.18 -29.01 28.22
C LEU A 250 -11.02 -27.50 28.38
N TRP A 251 -11.89 -26.72 27.73
CA TRP A 251 -12.00 -25.28 27.90
C TRP A 251 -12.19 -24.85 29.36
N THR A 252 -13.17 -25.48 30.03
CA THR A 252 -13.51 -25.16 31.42
C THR A 252 -12.39 -25.59 32.37
N LEU A 253 -11.81 -26.77 32.14
CA LEU A 253 -10.78 -27.34 33.00
C LEU A 253 -9.43 -26.60 32.86
N ALA A 254 -9.00 -26.27 31.65
CA ALA A 254 -7.70 -25.64 31.41
C ALA A 254 -7.66 -24.16 31.84
N ASN A 255 -8.82 -23.48 31.88
CA ASN A 255 -8.94 -22.11 32.38
C ASN A 255 -9.29 -22.01 33.87
N ALA A 256 -9.64 -23.13 34.50
CA ALA A 256 -9.90 -23.16 35.92
C ALA A 256 -8.59 -23.34 36.71
N SER A 257 -8.46 -22.58 37.79
CA SER A 257 -7.30 -22.63 38.67
C SER A 257 -7.65 -23.24 40.02
N THR A 258 -6.70 -23.96 40.60
CA THR A 258 -6.72 -24.33 42.01
C THR A 258 -6.74 -23.07 42.89
N PRO A 259 -7.13 -23.17 44.18
CA PRO A 259 -7.03 -22.07 45.15
C PRO A 259 -5.62 -21.47 45.30
N PHE A 260 -4.59 -22.17 44.80
CA PHE A 260 -3.18 -21.77 44.84
C PHE A 260 -2.68 -21.18 43.51
N GLY A 261 -3.55 -21.05 42.50
CA GLY A 261 -3.23 -20.40 41.21
C GLY A 261 -2.66 -21.31 40.13
N PHE A 262 -2.60 -22.63 40.33
CA PHE A 262 -2.17 -23.60 39.30
C PHE A 262 -3.36 -24.04 38.43
N PRO A 263 -3.17 -24.28 37.12
CA PRO A 263 -4.22 -24.82 36.26
C PRO A 263 -4.65 -26.22 36.72
N LEU A 264 -5.94 -26.56 36.57
CA LEU A 264 -6.47 -27.87 36.95
C LEU A 264 -6.02 -29.02 36.03
N VAL A 265 -5.68 -28.70 34.78
CA VAL A 265 -5.10 -29.63 33.80
C VAL A 265 -3.94 -28.94 33.09
N SER A 266 -2.88 -29.68 32.78
CA SER A 266 -1.70 -29.16 32.06
C SER A 266 -1.88 -29.14 30.53
N GLU A 267 -2.88 -29.86 30.02
CA GLU A 267 -3.17 -29.95 28.58
C GLU A 267 -4.51 -29.28 28.27
N GLY A 268 -4.48 -28.36 27.31
CA GLY A 268 -5.67 -27.74 26.75
C GLY A 268 -6.18 -28.48 25.51
N PRO A 269 -7.27 -27.97 24.89
CA PRO A 269 -7.78 -28.53 23.66
C PRO A 269 -6.72 -28.51 22.53
N PRO A 270 -6.76 -29.47 21.60
CA PRO A 270 -5.77 -29.53 20.53
C PRO A 270 -5.86 -28.33 19.58
N PRO A 271 -4.71 -27.86 19.07
CA PRO A 271 -4.67 -26.88 18.00
C PRO A 271 -5.17 -27.46 16.67
N ARG A 272 -5.94 -26.67 15.94
CA ARG A 272 -6.55 -26.99 14.64
C ARG A 272 -6.37 -25.82 13.67
N VAL A 273 -6.51 -26.13 12.38
CA VAL A 273 -6.38 -25.18 11.28
C VAL A 273 -7.63 -25.32 10.42
N ASP A 274 -8.55 -24.39 10.59
CA ASP A 274 -9.83 -24.37 9.87
C ASP A 274 -10.31 -22.92 9.69
N ARG A 275 -11.46 -22.76 9.04
CA ARG A 275 -12.19 -21.51 8.97
C ARG A 275 -12.69 -21.12 10.35
N VAL A 276 -12.55 -19.83 10.67
CA VAL A 276 -13.04 -19.26 11.92
C VAL A 276 -14.56 -19.17 11.85
N ALA A 277 -15.26 -20.11 12.46
CA ALA A 277 -16.70 -20.07 12.69
C ALA A 277 -16.97 -20.50 14.14
N ASP A 278 -17.75 -19.69 14.87
CA ASP A 278 -18.20 -19.97 16.25
C ASP A 278 -17.07 -20.31 17.24
N LEU A 279 -15.88 -19.74 17.03
CA LEU A 279 -14.78 -19.87 17.99
C LEU A 279 -14.97 -18.91 19.16
N PRO A 280 -14.68 -19.36 20.37
CA PRO A 280 -14.65 -18.46 21.51
C PRO A 280 -13.57 -17.37 21.39
N ALA A 281 -13.76 -16.27 22.12
CA ALA A 281 -12.87 -15.12 22.08
C ALA A 281 -11.42 -15.49 22.47
N GLY A 282 -10.47 -15.15 21.60
CA GLY A 282 -9.03 -15.37 21.82
C GLY A 282 -8.51 -16.75 21.42
N ALA A 283 -9.37 -17.68 21.00
CA ALA A 283 -8.96 -19.03 20.62
C ALA A 283 -8.09 -19.07 19.35
N ASP A 284 -8.25 -18.08 18.47
CA ASP A 284 -7.51 -17.87 17.21
C ASP A 284 -6.31 -16.91 17.36
N LEU A 285 -6.05 -16.42 18.58
CA LEU A 285 -5.05 -15.39 18.84
C LEU A 285 -3.89 -15.93 19.67
N PHE A 286 -2.68 -15.64 19.23
CA PHE A 286 -1.45 -16.07 19.87
C PHE A 286 -0.53 -14.89 20.15
N ARG A 287 -0.01 -14.81 21.37
CA ARG A 287 1.07 -13.87 21.72
C ARG A 287 2.38 -14.42 21.18
N ILE A 288 3.02 -13.60 20.35
CA ILE A 288 4.32 -13.90 19.76
C ILE A 288 5.32 -12.89 20.33
N PRO A 289 6.15 -13.29 21.30
CA PRO A 289 7.21 -12.43 21.78
C PRO A 289 8.20 -12.05 20.66
N PRO A 290 8.79 -10.85 20.69
CA PRO A 290 9.64 -10.34 19.60
C PRO A 290 11.00 -11.02 19.46
N LEU A 291 11.33 -11.98 20.34
CA LEU A 291 12.61 -12.68 20.36
C LEU A 291 12.47 -14.08 19.75
N GLN A 292 13.47 -14.52 18.99
CA GLN A 292 13.53 -15.92 18.54
C GLN A 292 13.63 -16.88 19.73
N GLY A 293 13.02 -18.06 19.61
CA GLY A 293 12.93 -19.03 20.71
C GLY A 293 11.80 -18.74 21.68
N ALA A 294 10.80 -17.97 21.24
CA ALA A 294 9.65 -17.63 22.05
C ALA A 294 8.59 -18.72 22.06
N ALA A 295 7.90 -18.84 23.19
CA ALA A 295 6.70 -19.63 23.32
C ALA A 295 5.51 -18.91 22.67
N LEU A 296 4.78 -19.63 21.82
CA LEU A 296 3.54 -19.18 21.22
C LEU A 296 2.40 -19.40 22.20
N GLU A 297 2.06 -18.37 22.98
CA GLU A 297 1.03 -18.45 24.03
C GLU A 297 -0.35 -18.13 23.46
N ASN A 298 -1.35 -18.96 23.71
CA ASN A 298 -2.72 -18.69 23.25
C ASN A 298 -3.41 -17.66 24.16
N VAL A 299 -4.17 -16.72 23.59
CA VAL A 299 -4.83 -15.65 24.35
C VAL A 299 -6.00 -16.16 25.20
N ALA A 300 -6.75 -17.16 24.71
CA ALA A 300 -7.85 -17.77 25.46
C ALA A 300 -7.38 -18.70 26.59
N PHE A 301 -6.10 -19.12 26.57
CA PHE A 301 -5.49 -19.97 27.60
C PHE A 301 -4.20 -19.34 28.14
N PRO A 302 -4.31 -18.29 28.98
CA PRO A 302 -3.15 -17.65 29.58
C PRO A 302 -2.29 -18.69 30.33
N GLY A 303 -0.98 -18.67 30.09
CA GLY A 303 -0.07 -19.66 30.68
C GLY A 303 0.02 -21.00 29.96
N HIS A 304 -0.68 -21.19 28.83
CA HIS A 304 -0.46 -22.32 27.93
C HIS A 304 0.20 -21.88 26.62
N ALA A 305 1.12 -22.70 26.13
CA ALA A 305 1.86 -22.47 24.91
C ALA A 305 1.72 -23.64 23.94
N LEU A 306 1.95 -23.33 22.66
CA LEU A 306 2.04 -24.32 21.61
C LEU A 306 3.28 -25.20 21.84
N ASP A 307 3.06 -26.50 21.93
CA ASP A 307 4.06 -27.50 22.31
C ASP A 307 3.99 -28.72 21.39
N VAL A 308 5.06 -29.51 21.39
CA VAL A 308 5.12 -30.81 20.74
C VAL A 308 5.68 -31.84 21.73
N ALA A 309 4.95 -32.93 21.96
CA ALA A 309 5.37 -33.96 22.92
C ALA A 309 6.65 -34.69 22.49
N GLU A 310 6.75 -35.02 21.21
CA GLU A 310 7.90 -35.71 20.62
C GLU A 310 8.40 -34.91 19.42
N VAL A 311 9.67 -34.48 19.46
CA VAL A 311 10.27 -33.67 18.38
C VAL A 311 10.64 -34.58 17.20
N GLN A 312 9.64 -34.89 16.37
CA GLN A 312 9.79 -35.70 15.16
C GLN A 312 8.77 -35.30 14.09
N ALA A 313 9.06 -35.67 12.84
CA ALA A 313 8.14 -35.47 11.72
C ALA A 313 6.81 -36.20 11.94
N GLY A 314 5.70 -35.52 11.64
CA GLY A 314 4.33 -36.02 11.84
C GLY A 314 3.81 -35.86 13.28
N ALA A 315 4.61 -35.36 14.21
CA ALA A 315 4.15 -35.16 15.58
C ALA A 315 3.05 -34.09 15.64
N SER A 316 1.91 -34.44 16.23
CA SER A 316 0.81 -33.51 16.46
C SER A 316 1.21 -32.42 17.44
N LEU A 317 0.77 -31.20 17.15
CA LEU A 317 0.88 -30.11 18.12
C LEU A 317 -0.16 -30.26 19.21
N ARG A 318 0.17 -29.73 20.40
CA ARG A 318 -0.72 -29.65 21.55
C ARG A 318 -0.64 -28.27 22.20
N LEU A 319 -1.65 -27.95 23.00
CA LEU A 319 -1.64 -26.79 23.87
C LEU A 319 -1.26 -27.26 25.28
N TRP A 320 -0.09 -26.87 25.77
CA TRP A 320 0.45 -27.36 27.04
C TRP A 320 0.84 -26.21 27.95
N GLU A 321 0.84 -26.44 29.27
CA GLU A 321 1.35 -25.48 30.25
C GLU A 321 2.72 -24.92 29.83
N LYS A 322 2.91 -23.62 29.98
CA LYS A 322 4.12 -22.92 29.54
C LYS A 322 5.29 -23.30 30.45
N THR A 323 6.17 -24.14 29.95
CA THR A 323 7.35 -24.65 30.66
C THR A 323 8.65 -24.01 30.16
N GLY A 324 8.64 -23.41 28.97
CA GLY A 324 9.85 -22.86 28.34
C GLY A 324 10.80 -23.92 27.79
N LEU A 325 10.37 -25.19 27.79
CA LEU A 325 11.13 -26.29 27.21
C LEU A 325 11.37 -26.06 25.71
N PRO A 326 12.42 -26.65 25.13
CA PRO A 326 12.72 -26.46 23.72
C PRO A 326 11.61 -26.84 22.74
N SER A 327 10.76 -27.79 23.10
CA SER A 327 9.57 -28.19 22.34
C SER A 327 8.51 -27.07 22.22
N GLN A 328 8.62 -26.01 23.03
CA GLN A 328 7.79 -24.80 23.00
C GLN A 328 8.51 -23.61 22.37
N GLN A 329 9.77 -23.74 21.96
CA GLN A 329 10.57 -22.63 21.45
C GLN A 329 10.55 -22.59 19.93
N TRP A 330 9.95 -21.53 19.38
CA TRP A 330 9.75 -21.37 17.94
C TRP A 330 10.64 -20.28 17.35
N ALA A 331 11.06 -20.49 16.12
CA ALA A 331 11.84 -19.56 15.29
C ALA A 331 11.07 -19.22 14.02
N PHE A 332 11.28 -18.01 13.50
CA PHE A 332 10.54 -17.47 12.36
C PHE A 332 11.49 -17.14 11.22
N SER A 333 11.13 -17.54 10.00
CA SER A 333 11.91 -17.24 8.79
C SER A 333 11.00 -16.78 7.64
N PRO A 334 11.08 -15.51 7.18
CA PRO A 334 11.84 -14.41 7.80
C PRO A 334 11.30 -14.06 9.20
N ALA A 335 12.00 -13.16 9.91
CA ALA A 335 11.48 -12.63 11.18
C ALA A 335 10.13 -11.91 10.95
N PRO A 336 9.16 -12.00 11.88
CA PRO A 336 7.91 -11.27 11.80
C PRO A 336 8.17 -9.76 11.78
N ARG A 337 7.26 -9.00 11.16
CA ARG A 337 7.32 -7.54 11.27
C ARG A 337 7.07 -7.12 12.71
N THR A 338 7.89 -6.19 13.18
CA THR A 338 7.69 -5.51 14.47
C THR A 338 6.47 -4.59 14.41
N ARG A 339 5.93 -4.17 15.56
CA ARG A 339 4.83 -3.19 15.59
C ARG A 339 5.18 -1.89 14.88
N ARG A 340 6.44 -1.46 15.04
CA ARG A 340 6.95 -0.26 14.40
C ARG A 340 6.95 -0.38 12.89
N GLU A 341 7.29 -1.55 12.36
CA GLU A 341 7.28 -1.84 10.92
C GLU A 341 5.87 -1.93 10.36
N ILE A 342 4.95 -2.59 11.07
CA ILE A 342 3.53 -2.65 10.71
C ILE A 342 2.92 -1.24 10.71
N ALA A 343 3.17 -0.45 11.76
CA ALA A 343 2.69 0.93 11.84
C ALA A 343 3.29 1.82 10.74
N LEU A 344 4.57 1.63 10.40
CA LEU A 344 5.20 2.32 9.27
C LEU A 344 4.50 1.96 7.96
N HIS A 345 4.28 0.67 7.70
CA HIS A 345 3.57 0.21 6.50
C HIS A 345 2.20 0.88 6.38
N ASP A 346 1.38 0.77 7.42
CA ASP A 346 0.00 1.28 7.44
C ASP A 346 -0.03 2.81 7.30
N LEU A 347 0.95 3.51 7.87
CA LEU A 347 1.06 4.96 7.80
C LEU A 347 1.43 5.47 6.39
N VAL A 348 2.26 4.73 5.64
CA VAL A 348 2.74 5.16 4.32
C VAL A 348 1.92 4.58 3.16
N ALA A 349 1.09 3.56 3.40
CA ALA A 349 0.32 2.87 2.38
C ALA A 349 -0.52 3.80 1.49
N PRO A 350 -1.28 4.79 2.03
CA PRO A 350 -2.05 5.70 1.19
C PRO A 350 -1.18 6.52 0.22
N ALA A 351 0.02 6.92 0.67
CA ALA A 351 0.96 7.65 -0.19
C ALA A 351 1.57 6.75 -1.26
N ALA A 352 1.81 5.47 -0.96
CA ALA A 352 2.41 4.53 -1.90
C ALA A 352 1.47 4.15 -3.05
N GLU A 353 0.17 4.03 -2.77
CA GLU A 353 -0.87 3.84 -3.80
C GLU A 353 -0.87 5.00 -4.79
N LEU A 354 -0.92 6.24 -4.28
CA LEU A 354 -0.86 7.45 -5.11
C LEU A 354 0.46 7.56 -5.87
N ALA A 355 1.60 7.24 -5.23
CA ALA A 355 2.91 7.25 -5.87
C ALA A 355 3.03 6.26 -7.03
N THR A 356 2.31 5.13 -6.96
CA THR A 356 2.21 4.16 -8.07
C THR A 356 1.52 4.78 -9.28
N THR A 357 0.41 5.49 -9.06
CA THR A 357 -0.30 6.22 -10.12
C THR A 357 0.57 7.33 -10.72
N VAL A 358 1.23 8.12 -9.88
CA VAL A 358 2.16 9.19 -10.29
C VAL A 358 3.37 8.64 -11.05
N ALA A 359 3.88 7.46 -10.71
CA ALA A 359 4.95 6.83 -11.49
C ALA A 359 4.50 6.49 -12.93
N GLY A 360 3.21 6.19 -13.11
CA GLY A 360 2.56 5.96 -14.41
C GLY A 360 2.46 7.21 -15.30
N VAL A 361 2.45 8.41 -14.71
CA VAL A 361 2.46 9.73 -15.40
C VAL A 361 3.68 9.89 -16.32
N ARG A 362 4.73 9.05 -16.20
CA ARG A 362 5.82 8.98 -17.19
C ARG A 362 5.35 8.74 -18.63
N GLY A 363 4.15 8.16 -18.82
CA GLY A 363 3.51 7.97 -20.13
C GLY A 363 3.02 9.25 -20.82
N LEU A 364 2.70 10.31 -20.06
CA LEU A 364 2.09 11.54 -20.59
C LEU A 364 2.89 12.22 -21.69
N ARG A 365 4.22 12.09 -21.69
CA ARG A 365 5.07 12.60 -22.76
C ARG A 365 4.83 11.87 -24.09
N GLY A 366 4.66 10.55 -24.02
CA GLY A 366 4.33 9.73 -25.20
C GLY A 366 2.91 10.02 -25.68
N ASP A 367 1.99 10.22 -24.75
CA ASP A 367 0.58 10.49 -25.05
C ASP A 367 0.40 11.84 -25.75
N TRP A 368 1.02 12.93 -25.25
CA TRP A 368 0.95 14.25 -25.92
C TRP A 368 1.66 14.32 -27.27
N ASN A 369 2.76 13.58 -27.44
CA ASN A 369 3.38 13.46 -28.75
C ASN A 369 2.49 12.67 -29.72
N ALA A 370 1.80 11.62 -29.26
CA ALA A 370 0.82 10.91 -30.07
C ALA A 370 -0.37 11.81 -30.44
N VAL A 371 -0.85 12.64 -29.50
CA VAL A 371 -1.88 13.67 -29.80
C VAL A 371 -1.40 14.65 -30.87
N LEU A 372 -0.14 15.09 -30.80
CA LEU A 372 0.46 15.99 -31.80
C LEU A 372 0.57 15.28 -33.17
N ASP A 373 1.04 14.04 -33.18
CA ASP A 373 1.19 13.22 -34.39
C ASP A 373 -0.18 12.95 -35.05
N ASP A 374 -1.21 12.66 -34.26
CA ASP A 374 -2.58 12.46 -34.72
C ASP A 374 -3.21 13.77 -35.25
N LEU A 375 -2.89 14.92 -34.63
CA LEU A 375 -3.23 16.26 -35.14
C LEU A 375 -2.56 16.57 -36.47
N GLU A 376 -1.26 16.30 -36.60
CA GLU A 376 -0.56 16.50 -37.86
C GLU A 376 -1.08 15.54 -38.96
N ALA A 377 -1.45 14.31 -38.60
CA ALA A 377 -2.02 13.33 -39.52
C ALA A 377 -3.44 13.68 -39.99
N GLY A 378 -4.32 14.14 -39.10
CA GLY A 378 -5.69 14.54 -39.45
C GLY A 378 -5.77 15.79 -40.32
N LEU A 379 -4.81 16.72 -40.17
CA LEU A 379 -4.69 17.94 -40.98
C LEU A 379 -4.09 17.69 -42.38
N ALA A 380 -3.53 16.50 -42.64
CA ALA A 380 -2.97 16.11 -43.94
C ALA A 380 -4.01 15.45 -44.88
N VAL A 381 -5.26 15.25 -44.44
CA VAL A 381 -6.31 14.56 -45.22
C VAL A 381 -6.96 15.49 -46.26
N PRO A 382 -7.12 15.07 -47.54
CA PRO A 382 -7.68 15.92 -48.61
C PRO A 382 -9.15 16.38 -48.42
N GLU A 383 -9.46 17.58 -48.91
CA GLU A 383 -10.65 18.42 -48.65
C GLU A 383 -12.06 17.91 -49.09
N ALA A 384 -12.23 16.65 -49.48
CA ALA A 384 -13.39 16.23 -50.27
C ALA A 384 -14.71 15.91 -49.50
N VAL A 385 -14.81 16.15 -48.18
CA VAL A 385 -16.02 15.82 -47.39
C VAL A 385 -16.32 16.91 -46.36
N SER A 386 -17.61 17.28 -46.22
CA SER A 386 -18.11 18.21 -45.19
C SER A 386 -18.00 17.55 -43.80
N PRO A 387 -17.14 18.05 -42.89
CA PRO A 387 -17.00 17.47 -41.56
C PRO A 387 -18.19 17.86 -40.65
N ASP A 388 -18.57 16.99 -39.71
CA ASP A 388 -19.46 17.32 -38.60
C ASP A 388 -18.71 18.19 -37.56
N LEU A 389 -18.53 19.46 -37.91
CA LEU A 389 -17.80 20.43 -37.11
C LEU A 389 -18.53 20.82 -35.83
N GLU A 390 -19.86 20.80 -35.82
CA GLU A 390 -20.68 21.03 -34.62
C GLU A 390 -20.50 19.91 -33.60
N GLY A 391 -20.48 18.64 -34.04
CA GLY A 391 -20.18 17.49 -33.18
C GLY A 391 -18.79 17.57 -32.55
N VAL A 392 -17.79 18.00 -33.32
CA VAL A 392 -16.42 18.22 -32.83
C VAL A 392 -16.36 19.35 -31.80
N ILE A 393 -17.01 20.50 -32.06
CA ILE A 393 -17.07 21.61 -31.10
C ILE A 393 -17.78 21.19 -29.81
N ALA A 394 -18.86 20.42 -29.90
CA ALA A 394 -19.59 19.93 -28.73
C ALA A 394 -18.74 18.96 -27.89
N GLU A 395 -17.91 18.13 -28.51
CA GLU A 395 -16.97 17.25 -27.79
C GLU A 395 -15.88 18.08 -27.08
N TRP A 396 -15.28 19.07 -27.76
CA TRP A 396 -14.33 19.98 -27.13
C TRP A 396 -14.92 20.72 -25.92
N GLY A 397 -16.20 21.11 -25.98
CA GLY A 397 -16.92 21.69 -24.87
C GLY A 397 -17.04 20.73 -23.67
N ARG A 398 -17.52 19.50 -23.91
CA ARG A 398 -17.62 18.47 -22.85
C ARG A 398 -16.27 18.16 -22.21
N MET A 399 -15.25 18.06 -23.03
CA MET A 399 -13.86 17.84 -22.60
C MET A 399 -13.36 18.98 -21.70
N ALA A 400 -13.63 20.23 -22.06
CA ALA A 400 -13.23 21.38 -21.26
C ALA A 400 -13.97 21.47 -19.93
N ASP A 401 -15.26 21.08 -19.88
CA ASP A 401 -16.05 21.04 -18.65
C ASP A 401 -15.51 19.98 -17.66
N ALA A 402 -15.18 18.79 -18.15
CA ALA A 402 -14.52 17.75 -17.35
C ALA A 402 -13.16 18.22 -16.82
N ALA A 403 -12.39 18.94 -17.66
CA ALA A 403 -11.10 19.46 -17.28
C ALA A 403 -11.16 20.57 -16.23
N GLU A 404 -12.17 21.45 -16.30
CA GLU A 404 -12.39 22.48 -15.29
C GLU A 404 -12.79 21.88 -13.94
N ALA A 405 -13.61 20.82 -13.94
CA ALA A 405 -13.97 20.11 -12.71
C ALA A 405 -12.74 19.50 -12.01
N ALA A 406 -11.88 18.81 -12.77
CA ALA A 406 -10.65 18.22 -12.23
C ALA A 406 -9.64 19.29 -11.76
N LEU A 407 -9.57 20.43 -12.44
CA LEU A 407 -8.75 21.57 -12.01
C LEU A 407 -9.26 22.17 -10.69
N ALA A 408 -10.57 22.31 -10.52
CA ALA A 408 -11.16 22.83 -9.29
C ALA A 408 -10.85 21.92 -8.09
N GLU A 409 -10.92 20.60 -8.28
CA GLU A 409 -10.50 19.63 -7.26
C GLU A 409 -9.00 19.74 -6.93
N PHE A 410 -8.14 19.81 -7.95
CA PHE A 410 -6.70 20.01 -7.77
C PHE A 410 -6.38 21.28 -6.98
N GLU A 411 -7.00 22.41 -7.33
CA GLU A 411 -6.78 23.69 -6.64
C GLU A 411 -7.25 23.65 -5.18
N ALA A 412 -8.33 22.93 -4.90
CA ALA A 412 -8.79 22.71 -3.53
C ALA A 412 -7.78 21.87 -2.72
N GLU A 413 -7.23 20.81 -3.32
CA GLU A 413 -6.22 19.96 -2.69
C GLU A 413 -4.88 20.67 -2.48
N ALA A 414 -4.40 21.43 -3.48
CA ALA A 414 -3.17 22.20 -3.40
C ALA A 414 -3.25 23.29 -2.31
N LYS A 415 -4.38 23.99 -2.23
CA LYS A 415 -4.61 24.97 -1.16
C LYS A 415 -4.62 24.33 0.23
N ALA A 416 -5.18 23.13 0.37
CA ALA A 416 -5.15 22.38 1.62
C ALA A 416 -3.71 21.97 2.00
N PHE A 417 -2.89 21.60 1.02
CA PHE A 417 -1.47 21.28 1.22
C PHE A 417 -0.65 22.50 1.70
N ASP A 418 -0.84 23.67 1.09
CA ASP A 418 -0.16 24.90 1.52
C ASP A 418 -0.52 25.26 2.98
N THR A 419 -1.80 25.09 3.36
CA THR A 419 -2.24 25.32 4.75
C THR A 419 -1.74 24.29 5.75
N ALA A 420 -1.35 23.09 5.31
CA ALA A 420 -0.78 22.05 6.17
C ALA A 420 0.75 22.17 6.31
N SER A 421 1.39 22.90 5.40
CA SER A 421 2.84 23.14 5.35
C SER A 421 3.27 24.39 6.11
N SER A 422 2.31 25.27 6.41
CA SER A 422 2.45 26.50 7.21
C SER A 422 2.08 26.26 8.66
#